data_AF-A0A952BCE5-F1
#
_entry.id   AF-A0A952BCE5-F1
#
_cell.length_a   1.000
_cell.length_b   1.000
_cell.length_c   1.000
_cell.angle_alpha   90.00
_cell.angle_beta   90.00
_cell.angle_gamma   90.00
#
_symmetry.space_group_name_H-M   'P 1'
#
loop_
_entity.id
_entity.type
_entity.pdbx_description
1 polymer ?
#
loop_
_entity_poly.entity_id
_entity_poly.type
_entity_poly.pdbx_seq_one_letter_code
_entity_poly.pdbx_strand_id
1 'polypeptide(L)'
;QSTKQRFMAIEFDYPPREIEARVIEREAGVGQEVAQRLVKLGEKVRNLKNHGLEEGVSTRLLIYAGQLIRQGVAPASACEAAVTRPITDDPDMQRSIQELTKAIF
;
A
#
# COMPACT_ATOMS: atom_id res chain seq x y z
N GLN A 1 -16.99 -24.09 -16.06
CA GLN A 1 -15.58 -24.52 -15.90
C GLN A 1 -14.75 -24.56 -17.20
N SER A 2 -15.33 -24.50 -18.42
CA SER A 2 -14.56 -24.59 -19.69
C SER A 2 -13.73 -23.34 -20.07
N THR A 3 -14.13 -22.14 -19.62
CA THR A 3 -13.50 -20.88 -20.07
C THR A 3 -12.04 -20.73 -19.64
N LYS A 4 -11.68 -21.09 -18.39
CA LYS A 4 -10.29 -20.95 -17.89
C LYS A 4 -9.29 -21.80 -18.67
N GLN A 5 -9.72 -22.94 -19.24
CA GLN A 5 -8.87 -23.85 -20.01
C GLN A 5 -8.58 -23.36 -21.44
N ARG A 6 -9.12 -22.20 -21.84
CA ARG A 6 -8.92 -21.59 -23.15
C ARG A 6 -7.92 -20.43 -23.12
N PHE A 7 -7.30 -20.16 -21.97
CA PHE A 7 -6.35 -19.07 -21.78
C PHE A 7 -5.05 -19.59 -21.17
N MET A 8 -3.94 -19.00 -21.60
CA MET A 8 -2.71 -19.04 -20.83
C MET A 8 -2.82 -18.06 -19.65
N ALA A 9 -2.28 -18.43 -18.50
CA ALA A 9 -2.33 -17.62 -17.29
C ALA A 9 -0.92 -17.25 -16.83
N ILE A 10 -0.75 -15.98 -16.46
CA ILE A 10 0.40 -15.50 -15.71
C ILE A 10 -0.17 -14.85 -14.46
N GLU A 11 0.27 -15.33 -13.30
CA GLU A 11 -0.12 -14.77 -12.02
C GLU A 11 0.79 -13.60 -11.66
N PHE A 12 0.20 -12.52 -11.16
CA PHE A 12 0.91 -11.35 -10.68
C PHE A 12 0.65 -11.22 -9.19
N ASP A 13 1.69 -10.86 -8.47
CA ASP A 13 1.62 -10.44 -7.07
C ASP A 13 2.32 -9.08 -6.93
N TYR A 14 2.29 -8.53 -5.72
CA TYR A 14 3.03 -7.32 -5.41
C TYR A 14 4.52 -7.52 -5.72
N PRO A 15 5.18 -6.52 -6.35
CA PRO A 15 6.56 -6.65 -6.71
C PRO A 15 7.46 -6.74 -5.47
N PRO A 16 8.67 -7.31 -5.59
CA PRO A 16 9.68 -7.25 -4.53
C PRO A 16 9.93 -5.82 -4.06
N ARG A 17 10.24 -5.66 -2.77
CA ARG A 17 10.41 -4.37 -2.07
C ARG A 17 11.16 -3.32 -2.88
N GLU A 18 12.30 -3.69 -3.45
CA GLU A 18 13.17 -2.80 -4.22
C GLU A 18 12.52 -2.32 -5.52
N ILE A 19 11.79 -3.21 -6.20
CA ILE A 19 11.08 -2.89 -7.43
C ILE A 19 9.86 -2.03 -7.10
N GLU A 20 9.10 -2.36 -6.06
CA GLU A 20 7.93 -1.57 -5.64
C GLU A 20 8.34 -0.15 -5.24
N ALA A 21 9.46 -0.01 -4.51
CA ALA A 21 9.97 1.30 -4.11
C ALA A 21 10.35 2.15 -5.32
N ARG A 22 11.00 1.58 -6.33
CA ARG A 22 11.32 2.29 -7.59
C ARG A 22 10.07 2.69 -8.36
N VAL A 23 9.04 1.85 -8.37
CA VAL A 23 7.74 2.18 -8.97
C VAL A 23 7.10 3.36 -8.24
N ILE A 24 7.04 3.32 -6.91
CA ILE A 24 6.45 4.40 -6.12
C ILE A 24 7.25 5.70 -6.26
N GLU A 25 8.58 5.64 -6.16
CA GLU A 25 9.47 6.79 -6.36
C GLU A 25 9.16 7.51 -7.68
N ARG A 26 9.11 6.73 -8.78
CA ARG A 26 8.84 7.26 -10.12
C ARG A 26 7.40 7.79 -10.28
N GLU A 27 6.40 6.97 -9.95
CA GLU A 27 5.00 7.28 -10.25
C GLU A 27 4.39 8.30 -9.27
N ALA A 28 4.85 8.31 -8.02
CA ALA A 28 4.46 9.32 -7.05
C ALA A 28 5.33 10.58 -7.10
N GLY A 29 6.54 10.51 -7.68
CA GLY A 29 7.50 11.60 -7.72
C GLY A 29 7.99 12.02 -6.33
N VAL A 30 8.19 11.05 -5.44
CA VAL A 30 8.74 11.25 -4.09
C VAL A 30 10.18 10.78 -4.03
N GLY A 31 10.95 11.19 -3.02
CA GLY A 31 12.30 10.68 -2.81
C GLY A 31 12.33 9.19 -2.43
N GLN A 32 13.45 8.52 -2.73
CA GLN A 32 13.67 7.09 -2.45
C GLN A 32 13.35 6.70 -0.99
N GLU A 33 13.69 7.55 -0.02
CA GLU A 33 13.41 7.29 1.40
C GLU A 33 11.91 7.18 1.67
N VAL A 34 11.11 8.11 1.14
CA VAL A 34 9.64 8.11 1.29
C VAL A 34 9.06 6.88 0.60
N ALA A 35 9.54 6.54 -0.60
CA ALA A 35 9.09 5.35 -1.31
C ALA A 35 9.37 4.07 -0.51
N GLN A 36 10.56 3.92 0.07
CA GLN A 36 10.91 2.77 0.90
C GLN A 36 10.06 2.67 2.18
N ARG A 37 9.72 3.81 2.78
CA ARG A 37 8.80 3.87 3.94
C ARG A 37 7.38 3.45 3.53
N LEU A 38 6.88 3.91 2.38
CA LEU A 38 5.58 3.50 1.85
C LEU A 38 5.52 2.00 1.53
N VAL A 39 6.56 1.43 0.93
CA VAL A 39 6.63 -0.04 0.72
C VAL A 39 6.65 -0.79 2.05
N LYS A 40 7.43 -0.32 3.03
CA LYS A 40 7.46 -0.92 4.37
C LYS A 40 6.08 -0.92 5.02
N LEU A 41 5.32 0.18 4.87
CA LEU A 41 3.92 0.24 5.32
C LEU A 41 3.08 -0.79 4.55
N GLY A 42 3.24 -0.85 3.23
CA GLY A 42 2.59 -1.82 2.36
C GLY A 42 2.75 -3.27 2.81
N GLU A 43 4.00 -3.70 3.03
CA GLU A 43 4.34 -5.03 3.54
C GLU A 43 3.66 -5.31 4.89
N LYS A 44 3.70 -4.36 5.83
CA LYS A 44 3.09 -4.53 7.15
C LYS A 44 1.57 -4.64 7.08
N VAL A 45 0.92 -3.81 6.27
CA VAL A 45 -0.54 -3.84 6.08
C VAL A 45 -0.97 -5.13 5.37
N ARG A 46 -0.23 -5.59 4.36
CA ARG A 46 -0.53 -6.87 3.68
C ARG A 46 -0.47 -8.08 4.62
N ASN A 47 0.41 -8.05 5.62
CA ASN A 47 0.46 -9.09 6.65
C ASN A 47 -0.78 -9.13 7.57
N LEU A 48 -1.57 -8.05 7.60
CA LEU A 48 -2.85 -8.02 8.31
C LEU A 48 -3.98 -8.74 7.56
N LYS A 49 -3.77 -9.16 6.30
CA LYS A 49 -4.75 -9.96 5.53
C LYS A 49 -5.19 -11.22 6.27
N ASN A 50 -4.28 -11.85 7.01
CA ASN A 50 -4.58 -13.04 7.80
C ASN A 50 -5.27 -12.73 9.15
N HIS A 51 -5.56 -11.45 9.43
CA HIS A 51 -6.06 -10.95 10.72
C HIS A 51 -7.33 -10.09 10.57
N GLY A 52 -8.11 -10.28 9.49
CA GLY A 52 -9.41 -9.62 9.30
C GLY A 52 -9.48 -8.60 8.17
N LEU A 53 -8.40 -8.41 7.40
CA LEU A 53 -8.42 -7.59 6.18
C LEU A 53 -8.75 -8.47 4.96
N GLU A 54 -9.76 -8.12 4.17
CA GLU A 54 -10.14 -8.91 2.97
C GLU A 54 -9.05 -8.87 1.90
N GLU A 55 -8.48 -7.69 1.65
CA GLU A 55 -7.41 -7.46 0.67
C GLU A 55 -6.32 -6.57 1.25
N GLY A 56 -5.06 -6.91 0.98
CA GLY A 56 -3.92 -6.06 1.34
C GLY A 56 -3.88 -4.76 0.53
N VAL A 57 -3.12 -3.77 1.02
CA VAL A 57 -2.93 -2.50 0.30
C VAL A 57 -2.22 -2.72 -1.04
N SER A 58 -2.82 -2.19 -2.11
CA SER A 58 -2.24 -2.26 -3.45
C SER A 58 -1.12 -1.24 -3.68
N THR A 59 -0.23 -1.50 -4.64
CA THR A 59 0.80 -0.54 -5.07
C THR A 59 0.19 0.79 -5.51
N ARG A 60 -1.02 0.78 -6.08
CA ARG A 60 -1.76 1.99 -6.48
C ARG A 60 -2.05 2.90 -5.28
N LEU A 61 -2.48 2.33 -4.17
CA LEU A 61 -2.79 3.11 -2.96
C LEU A 61 -1.51 3.69 -2.34
N LEU A 62 -0.40 2.96 -2.40
CA LEU A 62 0.91 3.48 -1.99
C LEU A 62 1.38 4.65 -2.87
N ILE A 63 1.15 4.58 -4.18
CA ILE A 63 1.42 5.69 -5.11
C ILE A 63 0.57 6.91 -4.74
N TYR A 64 -0.73 6.74 -4.45
CA TYR A 64 -1.59 7.86 -4.04
C TYR A 64 -1.14 8.49 -2.72
N ALA A 65 -0.74 7.69 -1.73
CA ALA A 65 -0.15 8.21 -0.50
C ALA A 65 1.12 9.02 -0.79
N GLY A 66 2.00 8.53 -1.66
CA GLY A 66 3.19 9.27 -2.10
C GLY A 66 2.85 10.58 -2.81
N GLN A 67 1.84 10.59 -3.69
CA GLN A 67 1.41 11.79 -4.40
C GLN A 67 0.89 12.87 -3.45
N LEU A 68 0.15 12.48 -2.40
CA LEU A 68 -0.31 13.39 -1.35
C LEU A 68 0.89 13.93 -0.54
N ILE A 69 1.84 13.08 -0.17
CA ILE A 69 3.06 13.51 0.56
C ILE A 69 3.86 14.52 -0.28
N ARG A 70 4.01 14.26 -1.59
CA ARG A 70 4.67 15.20 -2.52
C ARG A 70 3.97 16.57 -2.56
N GLN A 71 2.66 16.60 -2.42
CA GLN A 71 1.86 17.84 -2.37
C GLN A 71 1.91 18.54 -1.02
N GLY A 72 2.69 18.03 -0.06
CA GLY A 72 2.87 18.63 1.27
C GLY A 72 1.88 18.13 2.33
N VAL A 73 1.06 17.11 2.02
CA VAL A 73 0.21 16.47 3.03
C VAL A 73 1.10 15.67 3.99
N ALA A 74 0.87 15.83 5.29
CA ALA A 74 1.60 15.09 6.31
C ALA A 74 1.48 13.56 6.07
N PRO A 75 2.56 12.76 6.23
CA PRO A 75 2.53 11.33 5.92
C PRO A 75 1.41 10.56 6.62
N ALA A 76 1.11 10.89 7.88
CA ALA A 76 0.01 10.28 8.62
C ALA A 76 -1.34 10.49 7.93
N SER A 77 -1.66 11.74 7.56
CA SER A 77 -2.92 12.08 6.87
C SER A 77 -2.98 11.52 5.44
N ALA A 78 -1.85 11.52 4.74
CA ALA A 78 -1.76 10.95 3.40
C ALA A 78 -2.03 9.44 3.40
N CYS A 79 -1.41 8.71 4.33
CA CYS A 79 -1.63 7.27 4.47
C CYS A 79 -3.03 6.97 5.00
N GLU A 80 -3.58 7.77 5.91
CA GLU A 80 -4.97 7.57 6.37
C GLU A 80 -5.96 7.66 5.20
N ALA A 81 -5.85 8.71 4.38
CA ALA A 81 -6.76 8.96 3.27
C ALA A 81 -6.60 7.96 2.12
N ALA A 82 -5.35 7.60 1.77
CA ALA A 82 -5.07 6.77 0.60
C ALA A 82 -4.92 5.27 0.90
N VAL A 83 -4.58 4.89 2.14
CA VAL A 83 -4.34 3.50 2.54
C VAL A 83 -5.39 3.03 3.53
N THR A 84 -5.54 3.70 4.68
CA THR A 84 -6.35 3.18 5.79
C THR A 84 -7.84 3.14 5.48
N ARG A 85 -8.43 4.27 5.08
CA ARG A 85 -9.87 4.36 4.82
C ARG A 85 -10.34 3.53 3.63
N PRO A 86 -9.58 3.40 2.53
CA PRO A 86 -10.04 2.61 1.39
C PRO A 86 -10.03 1.08 1.59
N ILE A 87 -9.28 0.55 2.56
CA ILE A 87 -9.09 -0.91 2.71
C ILE A 87 -9.91 -1.53 3.84
N THR A 88 -10.51 -0.71 4.73
CA THR A 88 -11.33 -1.23 5.83
C THR A 88 -12.18 -0.13 6.48
N ASP A 89 -13.41 -0.51 6.86
CA ASP A 89 -14.31 0.29 7.71
C ASP A 89 -14.23 -0.10 9.19
N ASP A 90 -13.46 -1.15 9.54
CA ASP A 90 -13.29 -1.60 10.92
C ASP A 90 -12.40 -0.60 11.71
N PRO A 91 -12.92 0.03 12.78
CA PRO A 91 -12.19 1.06 13.51
C PRO A 91 -10.94 0.55 14.24
N ASP A 92 -10.89 -0.71 14.65
CA ASP A 92 -9.72 -1.30 15.32
C ASP A 92 -8.63 -1.64 14.29
N MET A 93 -9.02 -2.10 13.10
CA MET A 93 -8.08 -2.27 11.97
C MET A 93 -7.53 -0.93 11.50
N GLN A 94 -8.37 0.09 11.38
CA GLN A 94 -7.93 1.45 11.04
C GLN A 94 -6.91 1.97 12.05
N ARG A 95 -7.18 1.79 13.36
CA ARG A 95 -6.26 2.19 14.43
C ARG A 95 -4.93 1.45 14.33
N SER A 96 -4.96 0.14 14.04
CA SER A 96 -3.76 -0.67 13.85
C SER A 96 -2.89 -0.18 12.68
N ILE A 97 -3.50 0.16 11.54
CA ILE A 97 -2.79 0.71 10.38
C ILE A 97 -2.23 2.11 10.67
N GLN A 98 -2.96 2.93 11.42
CA GLN A 98 -2.48 4.25 11.84
C GLN A 98 -1.25 4.15 12.75
N GLU A 99 -1.22 3.21 13.70
CA GLU A 99 -0.04 2.98 14.55
C GLU A 99 1.16 2.49 13.73
N LEU A 100 0.95 1.61 12.75
CA LEU A 100 2.00 1.22 11.81
C LEU A 100 2.55 2.42 11.03
N THR A 101 1.67 3.32 10.60
CA THR A 101 2.06 4.54 9.89
C THR A 101 2.94 5.43 10.76
N LYS A 102 2.53 5.69 12.01
CA LYS A 102 3.30 6.49 12.99
C LYS A 102 4.66 5.87 13.32
N ALA A 103 4.76 4.54 13.35
CA ALA A 103 6.02 3.85 13.63
C ALA A 103 7.02 3.89 12.46
N ILE A 104 6.54 4.17 11.23
CA ILE A 104 7.36 4.15 10.01
C ILE A 104 7.77 5.56 9.56
N PHE A 105 6.92 6.56 9.80
CA PHE A 105 7.13 7.95 9.38
C PHE A 105 7.57 8.84 10.52
#